data_AF-W1NJS4-F1
#
_entry.id   AF-W1NJS4-F1
#
_cell.length_a   1.000
_cell.length_b   1.000
_cell.length_c   1.000
_cell.angle_alpha   90.00
_cell.angle_beta   90.00
_cell.angle_gamma   90.00
#
_symmetry.space_group_name_H-M   'P 1'
#
loop_
_entity.id
_entity.type
_entity.pdbx_description
1 polymer ?
#
loop_
_entity_poly.entity_id
_entity_poly.type
_entity_poly.pdbx_seq_one_letter_code
_entity_poly.pdbx_strand_id
1 'polypeptide(L)' 'MEYLARKNLKQLRHTRSIRDYVKEFSTLMLEILDMAEKDLFFSFMDDLQTWAEQELKRLGV' A
#
# COMPACT_ATOMS: atom_id res chain seq x y z
N MET A 1 17.44 0.69 7.82
CA MET A 1 16.10 0.06 7.91
C MET A 1 15.15 0.74 6.93
N GLU A 2 14.92 2.04 7.07
CA GLU A 2 13.98 2.81 6.22
C GLU A 2 14.23 2.70 4.71
N TYR A 3 15.49 2.73 4.23
CA TYR A 3 15.78 2.55 2.80
C TYR A 3 15.23 1.22 2.24
N LEU A 4 15.35 0.13 3.00
CA LEU A 4 14.82 -1.17 2.59
C LEU A 4 13.29 -1.16 2.60
N ALA A 5 12.68 -0.54 3.61
CA ALA A 5 11.23 -0.37 3.67
C ALA A 5 10.70 0.39 2.45
N ARG A 6 11.33 1.51 2.07
CA ARG A 6 10.99 2.29 0.88
C ARG A 6 11.19 1.52 -0.42
N LYS A 7 12.27 0.71 -0.51
CA LYS A 7 12.52 -0.15 -1.68
C LYS A 7 11.44 -1.22 -1.80
N ASN A 8 11.05 -1.85 -0.69
CA ASN A 8 10.02 -2.87 -0.64
C ASN A 8 8.64 -2.28 -0.96
N LEU A 9 8.34 -1.08 -0.46
CA LEU A 9 7.09 -0.38 -0.76
C LEU A 9 6.92 -0.14 -2.26
N LYS A 10 7.97 0.31 -2.95
CA LYS A 10 7.96 0.49 -4.42
C LYS A 10 7.73 -0.81 -5.22
N GLN A 11 7.98 -1.96 -4.60
CA GLN A 11 7.83 -3.28 -5.22
C GLN A 11 6.58 -4.02 -4.74
N LEU A 12 5.87 -3.47 -3.75
CA LEU A 12 4.70 -4.09 -3.17
C LEU A 12 3.61 -4.12 -4.24
N ARG A 13 2.93 -5.26 -4.35
CA ARG A 13 1.84 -5.47 -5.30
C ARG A 13 0.81 -6.37 -4.65
N HIS A 14 -0.46 -6.04 -4.78
CA HIS A 14 -1.55 -6.92 -4.36
C HIS A 14 -1.60 -8.13 -5.28
N THR A 15 -0.91 -9.21 -4.92
CA THR A 15 -0.83 -10.46 -5.71
C THR A 15 -1.57 -11.63 -5.06
N ARG A 16 -1.79 -11.56 -3.75
CA ARG A 16 -2.47 -12.58 -2.94
C ARG A 16 -3.79 -12.02 -2.41
N SER A 17 -4.12 -12.29 -1.14
CA SER A 17 -5.30 -11.71 -0.51
C SER A 17 -5.07 -10.23 -0.17
N ILE A 18 -6.17 -9.46 -0.17
CA ILE A 18 -6.14 -8.06 0.26
C ILE A 18 -5.65 -7.91 1.71
N ARG A 19 -5.94 -8.90 2.57
CA ARG A 19 -5.48 -8.94 3.95
C ARG A 19 -3.96 -9.01 4.05
N ASP A 20 -3.34 -9.87 3.24
CA ASP A 20 -1.87 -10.01 3.23
C ASP A 20 -1.22 -8.72 2.72
N TYR A 21 -1.78 -8.13 1.67
CA TYR A 21 -1.32 -6.85 1.13
C TYR A 21 -1.40 -5.72 2.16
N VAL A 22 -2.55 -5.55 2.83
CA VAL A 22 -2.75 -4.53 3.88
C VAL A 22 -1.77 -4.74 5.04
N LYS A 23 -1.51 -5.99 5.43
CA LYS A 23 -0.56 -6.32 6.50
C LYS A 23 0.88 -5.96 6.12
N GLU A 24 1.32 -6.31 4.91
CA GLU A 24 2.66 -5.98 4.40
C GLU A 24 2.83 -4.45 4.26
N PHE A 25 1.86 -3.77 3.67
CA PHE A 25 1.84 -2.30 3.54
C PHE A 25 1.93 -1.63 4.93
N SER A 26 1.09 -2.05 5.88
CA SER A 26 1.07 -1.48 7.24
C SER A 26 2.36 -1.73 8.01
N THR A 27 3.08 -2.81 7.71
CA THR A 27 4.39 -3.08 8.33
C THR A 27 5.44 -2.11 7.79
N LEU A 28 5.49 -1.91 6.47
CA LEU A 28 6.41 -0.97 5.82
C LEU A 28 6.16 0.47 6.28
N MET A 29 4.89 0.82 6.46
CA MET A 29 4.43 2.09 7.02
C MET A 29 5.07 2.44 8.37
N LEU A 30 5.11 1.48 9.29
CA LEU A 30 5.70 1.69 10.61
C LEU A 30 7.22 1.85 10.57
N GLU A 31 7.87 1.34 9.52
CA GLU A 31 9.31 1.46 9.30
C GLU A 31 9.72 2.77 8.59
N ILE A 32 8.77 3.51 8.00
CA ILE A 32 9.00 4.75 7.26
C ILE A 32 8.34 5.92 8.01
N LEU A 33 9.10 6.56 8.91
CA LEU A 33 8.58 7.54 9.87
C LEU A 33 8.21 8.91 9.28
N ASP A 34 8.66 9.28 8.07
CA ASP A 34 8.46 10.64 7.51
C ASP A 34 7.43 10.74 6.37
N MET A 35 6.70 9.65 6.05
CA MET A 35 5.92 9.62 4.82
C MET A 35 4.63 10.42 4.94
N ALA A 36 4.38 11.33 3.99
CA ALA A 36 3.15 12.10 3.95
C ALA A 36 1.94 11.19 3.71
N GLU A 37 0.85 11.40 4.46
CA GLU A 37 -0.40 10.62 4.35
C GLU A 37 -0.93 10.53 2.92
N LYS A 38 -0.79 11.60 2.13
CA LYS A 38 -1.14 11.60 0.70
C LYS A 38 -0.30 10.63 -0.11
N ASP A 39 1.02 10.64 0.06
CA ASP A 39 1.92 9.75 -0.70
C ASP A 39 1.65 8.28 -0.37
N LEU A 40 1.21 8.01 0.85
CA LEU A 40 0.80 6.68 1.31
C LEU A 40 -0.49 6.23 0.68
N PHE A 41 -1.49 7.09 0.65
CA PHE A 41 -2.75 6.79 0.01
C PHE A 41 -2.55 6.45 -1.47
N PHE A 42 -1.77 7.26 -2.20
CA PHE A 42 -1.47 6.97 -3.61
C PHE A 42 -0.69 5.67 -3.78
N SER A 43 0.35 5.44 -2.97
CA SER A 43 1.13 4.19 -3.01
C SER A 43 0.27 2.95 -2.71
N PHE A 44 -0.70 3.07 -1.81
CA PHE A 44 -1.62 2.00 -1.50
C PHE A 44 -2.57 1.70 -2.68
N MET A 45 -3.19 2.75 -3.23
CA MET A 45 -4.19 2.61 -4.30
C MET A 45 -3.59 2.11 -5.61
N ASP A 46 -2.40 2.59 -5.99
CA ASP A 46 -1.75 2.25 -7.27
C ASP A 46 -1.35 0.77 -7.36
N ASP A 47 -1.15 0.11 -6.22
CA ASP A 47 -0.63 -1.25 -6.13
C ASP A 47 -1.70 -2.31 -5.85
N LEU A 48 -2.98 -1.89 -5.80
CA LEU A 48 -4.12 -2.78 -5.71
C LEU A 48 -4.37 -3.54 -7.01
N GLN A 49 -4.95 -4.74 -6.90
CA GLN A 49 -5.60 -5.37 -8.05
C GLN A 49 -6.78 -4.51 -8.50
N THR A 50 -6.99 -4.46 -9.82
CA THR A 50 -8.03 -3.63 -10.44
C THR A 50 -9.42 -3.82 -9.82
N TRP A 51 -9.80 -5.06 -9.44
CA TRP A 51 -11.11 -5.29 -8.82
C TRP A 51 -11.21 -4.65 -7.42
N ALA A 52 -10.12 -4.63 -6.65
CA ALA A 52 -10.11 -4.08 -5.29
C ALA A 52 -10.14 -2.55 -5.36
N GLU A 53 -9.38 -1.97 -6.28
CA GLU A 53 -9.38 -0.54 -6.56
C GLU A 53 -10.78 -0.06 -7.01
N GLN A 54 -11.42 -0.81 -7.92
CA GLN A 54 -12.79 -0.51 -8.38
C GLN A 54 -13.82 -0.60 -7.26
N GLU A 55 -13.70 -1.58 -6.37
CA GLU A 55 -14.60 -1.72 -5.24
C GLU A 55 -14.46 -0.57 -4.24
N LEU A 56 -13.24 -0.12 -3.95
CA LEU A 56 -13.01 1.06 -3.11
C LEU A 56 -13.61 2.32 -3.72
N LYS A 57 -13.41 2.53 -5.03
CA LYS A 57 -14.05 3.63 -5.77
C LYS A 57 -15.58 3.56 -5.70
N ARG A 58 -16.16 2.36 -5.78
CA ARG A 58 -17.61 2.13 -5.63
C ARG A 58 -18.11 2.50 -4.22
N LEU A 59 -17.28 2.29 -3.21
CA LEU A 59 -17.57 2.64 -1.81
C LEU A 59 -17.31 4.13 -1.49
N GLY A 60 -16.76 4.90 -2.43
CA GLY A 60 -16.46 6.32 -2.26
C GLY A 60 -15.22 6.60 -1.41
N VAL A 61 -14.30 5.64 -1.35
CA VAL A 61 -12.96 5.81 -0.77
C VAL A 61 -12.02 6.46 -1.78
#